data_AF-A0A534Z9W9-F1
#
_entry.id   AF-A0A534Z9W9-F1
#
_cell.length_a   1.000
_cell.length_b   1.000
_cell.length_c   1.000
_cell.angle_alpha   90.00
_cell.angle_beta   90.00
_cell.angle_gamma   90.00
#
_symmetry.space_group_name_H-M   'P 1'
#
loop_
_entity.id
_entity.type
_entity.pdbx_description
1 polymer ?
#
loop_
_entity_poly.entity_id
_entity_poly.type
_entity_poly.pdbx_seq_one_letter_code
_entity_poly.pdbx_strand_id
1 'polypeptide(L)'
;MDLEQARRRIRERSDLNAFISVSDEQGSGTVVAVKDLVDVAGMVTTAGGVILPETPASQDAPVIARIRGEGCVIVGKANMHEFAYGVTSANPHYGPVRNPHDPSRVAGGSSGGSAVAVAAGMCDWAIGSDTGGSIRIPSALCGVAGFKPAFASIDIRGVIPLSWSLDTLGPIGPDIAATARAYSMMAGEVVSLDDLEAPRLAVPAGWVGDLDEQTAKAWAIVSRGWPEIEFVDRESLFQCGLTILLVEAATFHRRWAAEVPEKYGPDVLAHIKRGLGIPGVDFVDAARQRSILQEHAMRAMEEIDALLLPATAIVAPPVEAGNEVREPLARFTRPFNTTGQPVAVLPAPVEGLPVGIQVAGQTNAGTLRAAAWLEREWRSFKQ
;
A
#
# COMPACT_ATOMS: atom_id res chain seq x y z
N MET A 1 -4.07 19.56 -9.92
CA MET A 1 -3.65 19.71 -11.34
C MET A 1 -4.90 19.78 -12.21
N ASP A 2 -4.80 20.04 -13.52
CA ASP A 2 -5.96 19.94 -14.42
C ASP A 2 -6.15 18.50 -14.96
N LEU A 3 -7.41 18.08 -15.21
CA LEU A 3 -7.73 16.72 -15.65
C LEU A 3 -7.22 16.41 -17.06
N GLU A 4 -7.26 17.37 -18.00
CA GLU A 4 -6.71 17.17 -19.33
C GLU A 4 -5.18 17.12 -19.30
N GLN A 5 -4.55 17.90 -18.41
CA GLN A 5 -3.13 17.78 -18.15
C GLN A 5 -2.76 16.39 -17.62
N ALA A 6 -3.56 15.83 -16.71
CA ALA A 6 -3.39 14.47 -16.20
C ALA A 6 -3.49 13.43 -17.32
N ARG A 7 -4.56 13.46 -18.11
CA ARG A 7 -4.75 12.57 -19.27
C ARG A 7 -3.64 12.69 -20.29
N ARG A 8 -3.11 13.89 -20.53
CA ARG A 8 -1.95 14.10 -21.41
C ARG A 8 -0.72 13.39 -20.87
N ARG A 9 -0.40 13.53 -19.58
CA ARG A 9 0.72 12.84 -18.94
C ARG A 9 0.58 11.32 -19.00
N ILE A 10 -0.63 10.78 -18.82
CA ILE A 10 -0.90 9.34 -18.96
C ILE A 10 -0.53 8.85 -20.37
N ARG A 11 -0.90 9.61 -21.42
CA ARG A 11 -0.54 9.27 -22.81
C ARG A 11 0.96 9.37 -23.07
N GLU A 12 1.59 10.45 -22.60
CA GLU A 12 3.03 10.72 -22.79
C GLU A 12 3.91 9.69 -22.06
N ARG A 13 3.42 9.11 -20.97
CA ARG A 13 4.13 8.14 -20.13
C ARG A 13 3.47 6.77 -20.11
N SER A 14 2.89 6.38 -21.25
CA SER A 14 2.27 5.06 -21.43
C SER A 14 3.27 3.91 -21.28
N ASP A 15 4.57 4.18 -21.44
CA ASP A 15 5.68 3.26 -21.16
C ASP A 15 5.67 2.74 -19.71
N LEU A 16 5.20 3.55 -18.76
CA LEU A 16 5.14 3.17 -17.34
C LEU A 16 3.98 2.23 -16.99
N ASN A 17 2.98 2.12 -17.89
CA ASN A 17 1.84 1.23 -17.76
C ASN A 17 1.05 1.39 -16.43
N ALA A 18 0.87 2.65 -15.99
CA ALA A 18 0.25 2.97 -14.71
C ALA A 18 -1.27 2.76 -14.65
N PHE A 19 -1.95 2.65 -15.80
CA PHE A 19 -3.42 2.58 -15.90
C PHE A 19 -3.87 1.38 -16.73
N ILE A 20 -4.92 0.71 -16.27
CA ILE A 20 -5.67 -0.30 -17.06
C ILE A 20 -6.69 0.41 -17.96
N SER A 21 -7.36 1.44 -17.42
CA SER A 21 -8.32 2.25 -18.17
C SER A 21 -8.29 3.70 -17.71
N VAL A 22 -8.58 4.61 -18.65
CA VAL A 22 -8.72 6.05 -18.40
C VAL A 22 -10.21 6.37 -18.39
N SER A 23 -10.65 7.17 -17.43
CA SER A 23 -12.05 7.58 -17.27
C SER A 23 -12.45 8.61 -18.32
N ASP A 24 -13.72 8.62 -18.71
CA ASP A 24 -14.35 9.66 -19.55
C ASP A 24 -14.95 10.81 -18.72
N GLU A 25 -14.82 10.76 -17.38
CA GLU A 25 -15.33 11.77 -16.45
C GLU A 25 -14.88 13.19 -16.83
N GLN A 26 -15.77 14.18 -16.65
CA GLN A 26 -15.49 15.57 -16.97
C GLN A 26 -15.63 16.41 -15.71
N GLY A 27 -14.87 17.50 -15.60
CA GLY A 27 -14.96 18.42 -14.47
C GLY A 27 -13.61 19.00 -14.08
N SER A 28 -13.65 19.83 -13.04
CA SER A 28 -12.48 20.44 -12.42
C SER A 28 -12.46 20.08 -10.95
N GLY A 29 -11.30 19.74 -10.42
CA GLY A 29 -11.17 19.34 -9.02
C GLY A 29 -9.84 18.67 -8.75
N THR A 30 -9.70 18.07 -7.57
CA THR A 30 -8.54 17.23 -7.27
C THR A 30 -8.59 15.96 -8.12
N VAL A 31 -7.55 15.71 -8.90
CA VAL A 31 -7.51 14.58 -9.85
C VAL A 31 -7.02 13.33 -9.14
N VAL A 32 -7.83 12.26 -9.17
CA VAL A 32 -7.58 11.04 -8.40
C VAL A 32 -7.47 9.81 -9.31
N ALA A 33 -6.40 9.04 -9.15
CA ALA A 33 -6.30 7.70 -9.73
C ALA A 33 -6.82 6.65 -8.75
N VAL A 34 -7.56 5.65 -9.24
CA VAL A 34 -8.21 4.65 -8.37
C VAL A 34 -7.70 3.26 -8.72
N LYS A 35 -7.10 2.53 -7.77
CA LYS A 35 -6.68 1.15 -8.00
C LYS A 35 -7.84 0.31 -8.53
N ASP A 36 -7.57 -0.54 -9.53
CA ASP A 36 -8.61 -1.22 -10.32
C ASP A 36 -9.48 -2.27 -9.58
N LEU A 37 -9.27 -2.46 -8.28
CA LEU A 37 -10.12 -3.29 -7.42
C LEU A 37 -11.26 -2.53 -6.75
N VAL A 38 -11.35 -1.20 -6.91
CA VAL A 38 -12.42 -0.36 -6.34
C VAL A 38 -13.44 -0.03 -7.43
N ASP A 39 -14.71 -0.21 -7.12
CA ASP A 39 -15.82 0.14 -8.00
C ASP A 39 -15.96 1.66 -8.17
N VAL A 40 -16.00 2.06 -9.44
CA VAL A 40 -16.28 3.44 -9.89
C VAL A 40 -17.42 3.35 -10.89
N ALA A 41 -18.50 4.07 -10.66
CA ALA A 41 -19.69 4.03 -11.50
C ALA A 41 -19.33 4.32 -12.98
N GLY A 42 -19.80 3.46 -13.88
CA GLY A 42 -19.53 3.56 -15.31
C GLY A 42 -18.17 3.01 -15.76
N MET A 43 -17.34 2.49 -14.85
CA MET A 43 -16.07 1.84 -15.19
C MET A 43 -16.10 0.35 -14.82
N VAL A 44 -15.35 -0.46 -15.57
CA VAL A 44 -15.15 -1.88 -15.27
C VAL A 44 -14.17 -2.03 -14.09
N THR A 45 -14.42 -3.00 -13.22
CA THR A 45 -13.53 -3.41 -12.13
C THR A 45 -12.95 -4.78 -12.43
N THR A 46 -11.69 -4.84 -12.86
CA THR A 46 -11.05 -6.11 -13.25
C THR A 46 -10.19 -6.70 -12.12
N ALA A 47 -9.85 -5.88 -11.12
CA ALA A 47 -8.86 -6.20 -10.09
C ALA A 47 -7.52 -6.69 -10.68
N GLY A 48 -7.17 -6.19 -11.87
CA GLY A 48 -5.98 -6.62 -12.62
C GLY A 48 -6.03 -8.06 -13.12
N GLY A 49 -7.19 -8.71 -13.18
CA GLY A 49 -7.38 -10.06 -13.69
C GLY A 49 -8.38 -10.11 -14.85
N VAL A 50 -8.57 -11.29 -15.44
CA VAL A 50 -9.46 -11.52 -16.60
C VAL A 50 -10.66 -12.44 -16.30
N ILE A 51 -10.94 -12.64 -15.00
CA ILE A 51 -11.98 -13.56 -14.52
C ILE A 51 -13.28 -12.82 -14.17
N LEU A 52 -13.18 -11.59 -13.67
CA LEU A 52 -14.34 -10.80 -13.25
C LEU A 52 -15.15 -10.33 -14.47
N PRO A 53 -16.45 -10.04 -14.30
CA PRO A 53 -17.29 -9.53 -15.39
C PRO A 53 -16.76 -8.21 -15.95
N GLU A 54 -16.81 -8.06 -17.28
CA GLU A 54 -16.49 -6.80 -17.96
C GLU A 54 -17.64 -5.78 -17.91
N THR A 55 -18.66 -6.01 -17.07
CA THR A 55 -19.78 -5.09 -16.92
C THR A 55 -19.35 -3.92 -16.03
N PRO A 56 -19.54 -2.66 -16.48
CA PRO A 56 -19.23 -1.51 -15.66
C PRO A 56 -20.03 -1.50 -14.34
N ALA A 57 -19.40 -1.03 -13.26
CA ALA A 57 -20.06 -0.87 -11.98
C ALA A 57 -21.24 0.10 -12.11
N SER A 58 -22.39 -0.26 -11.55
CA SER A 58 -23.60 0.57 -11.62
C SER A 58 -23.61 1.71 -10.61
N GLN A 59 -22.77 1.62 -9.57
CA GLN A 59 -22.65 2.58 -8.48
C GLN A 59 -21.19 2.69 -8.05
N ASP A 60 -20.87 3.84 -7.46
CA ASP A 60 -19.58 4.05 -6.80
C ASP A 60 -19.46 3.20 -5.53
N ALA A 61 -18.25 2.73 -5.24
CA ALA A 61 -17.91 2.33 -3.88
C ALA A 61 -18.11 3.54 -2.93
N PRO A 62 -18.49 3.34 -1.65
CA PRO A 62 -18.78 4.46 -0.73
C PRO A 62 -17.64 5.47 -0.59
N VAL A 63 -16.38 5.00 -0.66
CA VAL A 63 -15.20 5.87 -0.65
C VAL A 63 -15.14 6.78 -1.88
N ILE A 64 -15.52 6.29 -3.06
CA ILE A 64 -15.52 7.06 -4.31
C ILE A 64 -16.63 8.12 -4.29
N ALA A 65 -17.84 7.73 -3.87
CA ALA A 65 -18.95 8.67 -3.71
C ALA A 65 -18.58 9.81 -2.74
N ARG A 66 -17.87 9.49 -1.65
CA ARG A 66 -17.42 10.47 -0.68
C ARG A 66 -16.41 11.47 -1.25
N ILE A 67 -15.34 10.99 -1.88
CA ILE A 67 -14.31 11.89 -2.41
C ILE A 67 -14.83 12.76 -3.56
N ARG A 68 -15.81 12.28 -4.34
CA ARG A 68 -16.53 13.12 -5.32
C ARG A 68 -17.33 14.23 -4.63
N GLY A 69 -17.93 13.95 -3.47
CA GLY A 69 -18.57 14.96 -2.62
C GLY A 69 -17.61 16.05 -2.13
N GLU A 70 -16.32 15.72 -1.99
CA GLU A 70 -15.22 16.64 -1.66
C GLU A 70 -14.61 17.33 -2.90
N GLY A 71 -15.21 17.16 -4.09
CA GLY A 71 -14.77 17.79 -5.33
C GLY A 71 -13.62 17.06 -6.05
N CYS A 72 -13.40 15.77 -5.78
CA CYS A 72 -12.46 14.96 -6.56
C CYS A 72 -13.07 14.52 -7.91
N VAL A 73 -12.21 14.40 -8.93
CA VAL A 73 -12.53 13.83 -10.25
C VAL A 73 -11.66 12.61 -10.52
N ILE A 74 -12.24 11.52 -11.03
CA ILE A 74 -11.50 10.26 -11.25
C ILE A 74 -10.88 10.25 -12.64
N VAL A 75 -9.54 10.11 -12.72
CA VAL A 75 -8.82 10.08 -14.00
C VAL A 75 -8.80 8.69 -14.64
N GLY A 76 -8.90 7.63 -13.85
CA GLY A 76 -8.91 6.27 -14.38
C GLY A 76 -8.66 5.17 -13.34
N LYS A 77 -8.69 3.92 -13.81
CA LYS A 77 -8.37 2.73 -13.03
C LYS A 77 -6.88 2.41 -13.13
N ALA A 78 -6.17 2.56 -12.03
CA ALA A 78 -4.74 2.31 -11.95
C ALA A 78 -4.42 0.80 -12.00
N ASN A 79 -3.37 0.45 -12.75
CA ASN A 79 -2.88 -0.91 -12.89
C ASN A 79 -2.35 -1.45 -11.55
N MET A 80 -2.43 -2.77 -11.37
CA MET A 80 -2.14 -3.44 -10.12
C MET A 80 -1.64 -4.85 -10.34
N HIS A 81 -1.04 -5.44 -9.32
CA HIS A 81 -0.80 -6.88 -9.31
C HIS A 81 -2.15 -7.62 -9.26
N GLU A 82 -2.31 -8.68 -10.05
CA GLU A 82 -3.57 -9.43 -10.19
C GLU A 82 -4.17 -9.79 -8.81
N PHE A 83 -5.46 -9.48 -8.63
CA PHE A 83 -6.25 -9.67 -7.39
C PHE A 83 -5.58 -9.14 -6.12
N ALA A 84 -4.76 -8.11 -6.27
CA ALA A 84 -3.94 -7.53 -5.22
C ALA A 84 -2.91 -8.50 -4.61
N TYR A 85 -2.70 -9.69 -5.18
CA TYR A 85 -2.00 -10.80 -4.55
C TYR A 85 -0.51 -10.92 -4.93
N GLY A 86 0.20 -9.80 -4.92
CA GLY A 86 1.65 -9.76 -5.13
C GLY A 86 2.25 -8.40 -4.79
N VAL A 87 3.57 -8.32 -4.80
CA VAL A 87 4.32 -7.16 -4.28
C VAL A 87 5.14 -6.41 -5.33
N THR A 88 5.03 -6.79 -6.60
CA THR A 88 5.83 -6.22 -7.70
C THR A 88 5.00 -5.43 -8.70
N SER A 89 3.70 -5.70 -8.79
CA SER A 89 2.84 -5.26 -9.90
C SER A 89 3.33 -5.71 -11.29
N ALA A 90 4.04 -6.85 -11.36
CA ALA A 90 4.20 -7.63 -12.58
C ALA A 90 2.86 -8.32 -12.90
N ASN A 91 2.07 -7.75 -13.81
CA ASN A 91 0.76 -8.28 -14.17
C ASN A 91 0.85 -9.02 -15.53
N PRO A 92 0.48 -10.31 -15.62
CA PRO A 92 0.59 -11.07 -16.86
C PRO A 92 -0.47 -10.69 -17.92
N HIS A 93 -1.58 -10.06 -17.50
CA HIS A 93 -2.71 -9.75 -18.38
C HIS A 93 -2.61 -8.33 -18.95
N TYR A 94 -2.21 -7.38 -18.11
CA TYR A 94 -2.11 -5.95 -18.46
C TYR A 94 -0.67 -5.47 -18.63
N GLY A 95 0.31 -6.35 -18.46
CA GLY A 95 1.74 -6.02 -18.48
C GLY A 95 2.25 -5.43 -17.15
N PRO A 96 3.58 -5.43 -16.92
CA PRO A 96 4.16 -4.94 -15.68
C PRO A 96 4.02 -3.42 -15.56
N VAL A 97 3.82 -2.94 -14.32
CA VAL A 97 3.95 -1.51 -14.00
C VAL A 97 5.43 -1.19 -13.76
N ARG A 98 5.96 -0.19 -14.48
CA ARG A 98 7.38 0.13 -14.46
C ARG A 98 7.67 1.29 -13.51
N ASN A 99 8.80 1.21 -12.80
CA ASN A 99 9.21 2.24 -11.86
C ASN A 99 9.56 3.55 -12.60
N PRO A 100 9.07 4.72 -12.16
CA PRO A 100 9.34 6.00 -12.84
C PRO A 100 10.80 6.47 -12.73
N HIS A 101 11.56 5.98 -11.74
CA HIS A 101 12.98 6.30 -11.55
C HIS A 101 13.89 5.44 -12.41
N ASP A 102 13.45 4.23 -12.78
CA ASP A 102 14.16 3.29 -13.66
C ASP A 102 13.14 2.29 -14.24
N PRO A 103 12.70 2.44 -15.50
CA PRO A 103 11.70 1.57 -16.10
C PRO A 103 12.10 0.10 -16.25
N SER A 104 13.37 -0.26 -16.01
CA SER A 104 13.82 -1.65 -15.94
C SER A 104 13.50 -2.33 -14.61
N ARG A 105 12.94 -1.60 -13.63
CA ARG A 105 12.64 -2.07 -12.27
C ARG A 105 11.14 -2.09 -11.98
N VAL A 106 10.77 -2.88 -10.98
CA VAL A 106 9.38 -2.98 -10.51
C VAL A 106 8.95 -1.68 -9.82
N ALA A 107 7.70 -1.29 -10.00
CA ALA A 107 7.08 -0.21 -9.22
C ALA A 107 6.83 -0.60 -7.75
N GLY A 108 6.88 -1.90 -7.43
CA GLY A 108 6.30 -2.44 -6.20
C GLY A 108 4.80 -2.62 -6.33
N GLY A 109 4.19 -3.28 -5.36
CA GLY A 109 2.81 -3.69 -5.49
C GLY A 109 2.13 -4.10 -4.18
N SER A 110 0.83 -4.38 -4.23
CA SER A 110 0.04 -4.48 -5.47
C SER A 110 -0.50 -3.16 -6.05
N SER A 111 -0.38 -2.03 -5.34
CA SER A 111 -0.84 -0.71 -5.83
C SER A 111 0.21 0.04 -6.66
N GLY A 112 0.98 -0.68 -7.48
CA GLY A 112 2.05 -0.09 -8.30
C GLY A 112 1.57 1.04 -9.20
N GLY A 113 0.51 0.84 -9.98
CA GLY A 113 -0.02 1.88 -10.87
C GLY A 113 -0.44 3.14 -10.14
N SER A 114 -1.04 3.00 -8.94
CA SER A 114 -1.39 4.14 -8.09
C SER A 114 -0.15 4.95 -7.67
N ALA A 115 0.92 4.29 -7.22
CA ALA A 115 2.14 4.99 -6.81
C ALA A 115 2.86 5.64 -8.00
N VAL A 116 2.92 4.95 -9.15
CA VAL A 116 3.52 5.47 -10.37
C VAL A 116 2.73 6.66 -10.92
N ALA A 117 1.39 6.62 -10.88
CA ALA A 117 0.54 7.73 -11.29
C ALA A 117 0.82 8.98 -10.46
N VAL A 118 1.05 8.86 -9.15
CA VAL A 118 1.43 9.98 -8.29
C VAL A 118 2.85 10.45 -8.61
N ALA A 119 3.82 9.54 -8.64
CA ALA A 119 5.23 9.86 -8.85
C ALA A 119 5.51 10.52 -10.22
N ALA A 120 4.76 10.13 -11.26
CA ALA A 120 4.85 10.71 -12.59
C ALA A 120 3.92 11.93 -12.79
N GLY A 121 3.24 12.39 -11.73
CA GLY A 121 2.34 13.53 -11.77
C GLY A 121 1.13 13.34 -12.67
N MET A 122 0.65 12.11 -12.85
CA MET A 122 -0.56 11.78 -13.62
C MET A 122 -1.85 11.98 -12.81
N CYS A 123 -1.74 12.22 -11.50
CA CYS A 123 -2.85 12.57 -10.60
C CYS A 123 -2.30 13.40 -9.42
N ASP A 124 -3.19 14.05 -8.67
CA ASP A 124 -2.83 14.77 -7.44
C ASP A 124 -2.58 13.81 -6.28
N TRP A 125 -3.34 12.71 -6.22
CA TRP A 125 -3.15 11.58 -5.30
C TRP A 125 -3.91 10.36 -5.85
N ALA A 126 -3.67 9.18 -5.27
CA ALA A 126 -4.30 7.93 -5.71
C ALA A 126 -4.83 7.09 -4.54
N ILE A 127 -5.88 6.31 -4.80
CA ILE A 127 -6.36 5.26 -3.89
C ILE A 127 -5.56 3.98 -4.15
N GLY A 128 -5.06 3.37 -3.08
CA GLY A 128 -4.51 2.02 -3.07
C GLY A 128 -5.22 1.11 -2.06
N SER A 129 -4.82 -0.16 -2.04
CA SER A 129 -5.19 -1.10 -0.97
C SER A 129 -3.94 -1.71 -0.35
N ASP A 130 -4.02 -2.12 0.92
CA ASP A 130 -2.90 -2.68 1.68
C ASP A 130 -3.37 -3.79 2.64
N THR A 131 -2.99 -5.01 2.30
CA THR A 131 -3.26 -6.25 3.06
C THR A 131 -1.98 -6.83 3.70
N GLY A 132 -0.83 -6.47 3.12
CA GLY A 132 0.48 -6.95 3.53
C GLY A 132 1.60 -6.01 3.08
N GLY A 133 1.29 -4.73 2.86
CA GLY A 133 2.22 -3.70 2.37
C GLY A 133 1.81 -3.03 1.06
N SER A 134 0.67 -3.36 0.46
CA SER A 134 0.37 -2.97 -0.92
C SER A 134 0.16 -1.47 -1.19
N ILE A 135 0.10 -0.61 -0.18
CA ILE A 135 0.26 0.86 -0.32
C ILE A 135 1.72 1.24 -0.05
N ARG A 136 2.28 0.70 1.03
CA ARG A 136 3.58 1.09 1.60
C ARG A 136 4.76 0.68 0.75
N ILE A 137 4.75 -0.54 0.19
CA ILE A 137 5.78 -1.07 -0.70
C ILE A 137 5.90 -0.19 -1.95
N PRO A 138 4.86 -0.01 -2.79
CA PRO A 138 5.01 0.81 -3.98
C PRO A 138 5.29 2.28 -3.67
N SER A 139 4.79 2.82 -2.54
CA SER A 139 5.15 4.18 -2.11
C SER A 139 6.64 4.31 -1.83
N ALA A 140 7.22 3.34 -1.11
CA ALA A 140 8.65 3.30 -0.81
C ALA A 140 9.51 3.19 -2.07
N LEU A 141 9.13 2.31 -3.01
CA LEU A 141 9.92 2.05 -4.21
C LEU A 141 9.77 3.14 -5.29
N CYS A 142 8.64 3.84 -5.33
CA CYS A 142 8.37 4.94 -6.26
C CYS A 142 8.73 6.32 -5.67
N GLY A 143 9.14 6.40 -4.41
CA GLY A 143 9.55 7.65 -3.78
C GLY A 143 8.40 8.64 -3.58
N VAL A 144 7.25 8.14 -3.15
CA VAL A 144 6.06 8.95 -2.82
C VAL A 144 5.60 8.64 -1.40
N ALA A 145 4.73 9.49 -0.85
CA ALA A 145 4.12 9.24 0.44
C ALA A 145 2.94 8.28 0.31
N GLY A 146 2.76 7.41 1.32
CA GLY A 146 1.63 6.49 1.37
C GLY A 146 1.11 6.35 2.79
N PHE A 147 -0.19 6.15 2.96
CA PHE A 147 -0.79 5.93 4.27
C PHE A 147 -1.69 4.71 4.25
N LYS A 148 -1.38 3.74 5.11
CA LYS A 148 -2.25 2.65 5.48
C LYS A 148 -2.98 3.04 6.76
N PRO A 149 -4.27 3.41 6.73
CA PRO A 149 -5.03 3.71 7.93
C PRO A 149 -5.12 2.51 8.88
N ALA A 150 -5.59 2.75 10.10
CA ALA A 150 -5.96 1.70 11.02
C ALA A 150 -7.01 0.79 10.37
N PHE A 151 -6.98 -0.51 10.69
CA PHE A 151 -7.94 -1.46 10.13
C PHE A 151 -9.39 -0.98 10.36
N ALA A 152 -10.24 -1.15 9.34
CA ALA A 152 -11.63 -0.69 9.32
C ALA A 152 -11.87 0.83 9.40
N SER A 153 -10.85 1.69 9.22
CA SER A 153 -11.05 3.15 9.17
C SER A 153 -11.82 3.63 7.93
N ILE A 154 -11.74 2.88 6.82
CA ILE A 154 -12.39 3.21 5.55
C ILE A 154 -13.37 2.09 5.20
N ASP A 155 -14.56 2.47 4.75
CA ASP A 155 -15.55 1.53 4.22
C ASP A 155 -15.07 0.92 2.90
N ILE A 156 -14.92 -0.40 2.88
CA ILE A 156 -14.42 -1.17 1.75
C ILE A 156 -15.52 -1.87 0.95
N ARG A 157 -16.80 -1.49 1.10
CA ARG A 157 -17.85 -1.97 0.19
C ARG A 157 -17.55 -1.54 -1.25
N GLY A 158 -17.87 -2.39 -2.23
CA GLY A 158 -17.51 -2.15 -3.64
C GLY A 158 -16.02 -2.33 -3.93
N VAL A 159 -15.32 -3.13 -3.12
CA VAL A 159 -13.91 -3.48 -3.31
C VAL A 159 -13.78 -4.99 -3.50
N ILE A 160 -13.02 -5.41 -4.50
CA ILE A 160 -12.64 -6.82 -4.68
C ILE A 160 -11.65 -7.21 -3.56
N PRO A 161 -11.99 -8.16 -2.67
CA PRO A 161 -11.18 -8.46 -1.49
C PRO A 161 -9.97 -9.33 -1.84
N LEU A 162 -8.91 -9.18 -1.03
CA LEU A 162 -7.86 -10.19 -0.88
C LEU A 162 -8.01 -10.92 0.46
N SER A 163 -8.27 -10.18 1.54
CA SER A 163 -8.47 -10.72 2.88
C SER A 163 -9.38 -9.79 3.67
N TRP A 164 -10.62 -10.24 3.94
CA TRP A 164 -11.63 -9.48 4.67
C TRP A 164 -11.15 -8.95 6.02
N SER A 165 -10.28 -9.70 6.69
CA SER A 165 -9.81 -9.33 8.03
C SER A 165 -8.53 -8.49 8.02
N LEU A 166 -7.88 -8.28 6.88
CA LEU A 166 -6.60 -7.56 6.77
C LEU A 166 -6.61 -6.39 5.80
N ASP A 167 -7.57 -6.35 4.87
CA ASP A 167 -7.64 -5.34 3.81
C ASP A 167 -7.92 -3.95 4.39
N THR A 168 -7.17 -2.98 3.89
CA THR A 168 -7.38 -1.55 4.14
C THR A 168 -7.29 -0.79 2.82
N LEU A 169 -8.12 0.24 2.67
CA LEU A 169 -7.92 1.27 1.64
C LEU A 169 -7.18 2.46 2.24
N GLY A 170 -6.37 3.12 1.43
CA GLY A 170 -5.65 4.31 1.86
C GLY A 170 -5.08 5.11 0.70
N PRO A 171 -4.69 6.36 0.97
CA PRO A 171 -4.15 7.24 -0.06
C PRO A 171 -2.65 7.05 -0.28
N ILE A 172 -2.23 7.35 -1.51
CA ILE A 172 -0.85 7.58 -1.93
C ILE A 172 -0.79 9.00 -2.48
N GLY A 173 0.14 9.82 -2.00
CA GLY A 173 0.26 11.23 -2.36
C GLY A 173 1.71 11.66 -2.55
N PRO A 174 1.95 12.85 -3.13
CA PRO A 174 3.32 13.33 -3.38
C PRO A 174 4.10 13.61 -2.09
N ASP A 175 3.41 13.94 -1.00
CA ASP A 175 3.97 14.20 0.32
C ASP A 175 2.98 13.82 1.44
N ILE A 176 3.41 13.89 2.71
CA ILE A 176 2.54 13.52 3.84
C ILE A 176 1.35 14.47 3.96
N ALA A 177 1.53 15.76 3.65
CA ALA A 177 0.44 16.73 3.73
C ALA A 177 -0.69 16.43 2.73
N ALA A 178 -0.36 16.10 1.48
CA ALA A 178 -1.33 15.68 0.48
C ALA A 178 -1.98 14.35 0.86
N THR A 179 -1.19 13.39 1.37
CA THR A 179 -1.67 12.09 1.84
C THR A 179 -2.66 12.23 3.00
N ALA A 180 -2.42 13.12 3.96
CA ALA A 180 -3.31 13.39 5.08
C ALA A 180 -4.63 14.05 4.65
N ARG A 181 -4.57 15.01 3.70
CA ARG A 181 -5.78 15.59 3.11
C ARG A 181 -6.61 14.55 2.35
N ALA A 182 -5.94 13.70 1.57
CA ALA A 182 -6.59 12.60 0.87
C ALA A 182 -7.27 11.62 1.83
N TYR A 183 -6.58 11.24 2.91
CA TYR A 183 -7.16 10.41 3.96
C TYR A 183 -8.39 11.08 4.59
N SER A 184 -8.31 12.39 4.86
CA SER A 184 -9.42 13.14 5.45
C SER A 184 -10.67 13.10 4.55
N MET A 185 -10.50 13.25 3.23
CA MET A 185 -11.59 13.11 2.26
C MET A 185 -12.14 11.67 2.21
N MET A 186 -11.28 10.65 2.26
CA MET A 186 -11.69 9.24 2.23
C MET A 186 -12.44 8.82 3.50
N ALA A 187 -12.01 9.30 4.66
CA ALA A 187 -12.57 8.94 5.97
C ALA A 187 -13.73 9.85 6.39
N GLY A 188 -13.83 11.06 5.82
CA GLY A 188 -14.72 12.14 6.27
C GLY A 188 -14.43 12.61 7.69
N GLU A 189 -13.16 12.57 8.09
CA GLU A 189 -12.66 13.17 9.33
C GLU A 189 -11.49 14.09 8.99
N VAL A 190 -11.36 15.23 9.66
CA VAL A 190 -10.26 16.16 9.40
C VAL A 190 -9.04 15.79 10.26
N VAL A 191 -7.90 15.52 9.61
CA VAL A 191 -6.61 15.40 10.29
C VAL A 191 -5.81 16.70 10.12
N SER A 192 -5.72 17.48 11.19
CA SER A 192 -4.87 18.69 11.21
C SER A 192 -3.39 18.32 11.40
N LEU A 193 -2.54 18.90 10.55
CA LEU A 193 -1.08 18.85 10.62
C LEU A 193 -0.50 20.17 11.17
N ASP A 194 -1.31 20.98 11.82
CA ASP A 194 -0.86 22.22 12.46
C ASP A 194 -0.16 21.90 13.79
N ASP A 195 0.77 22.76 14.21
CA ASP A 195 1.48 22.68 15.49
C ASP A 195 2.16 21.32 15.73
N LEU A 196 3.04 20.92 14.80
CA LEU A 196 3.78 19.65 14.88
C LEU A 196 4.84 19.69 16.00
N GLU A 197 4.52 19.05 17.12
CA GLU A 197 5.45 18.73 18.21
C GLU A 197 6.34 17.55 17.84
N ALA A 198 7.53 17.47 18.46
CA ALA A 198 8.45 16.37 18.25
C ALA A 198 7.87 15.06 18.84
N PRO A 199 7.65 14.03 18.02
CA PRO A 199 7.11 12.75 18.48
C PRO A 199 8.17 11.91 19.20
N ARG A 200 7.74 11.10 20.16
CA ARG A 200 8.52 10.02 20.77
C ARG A 200 8.59 8.86 19.77
N LEU A 201 9.64 8.84 18.94
CA LEU A 201 9.89 7.74 18.01
C LEU A 201 10.83 6.69 18.63
N ALA A 202 10.65 5.44 18.24
CA ALA A 202 11.56 4.35 18.59
C ALA A 202 11.69 3.33 17.46
N VAL A 203 12.74 2.52 17.52
CA VAL A 203 13.00 1.42 16.59
C VAL A 203 12.63 0.09 17.28
N PRO A 204 11.91 -0.83 16.62
CA PRO A 204 11.66 -2.15 17.20
C PRO A 204 12.96 -2.96 17.21
N ALA A 205 13.45 -3.29 18.41
CA ALA A 205 14.74 -3.96 18.62
C ALA A 205 14.78 -5.31 17.88
N GLY A 206 15.90 -5.58 17.20
CA GLY A 206 16.13 -6.85 16.48
C GLY A 206 15.29 -7.06 15.23
N TRP A 207 14.41 -6.13 14.85
CA TRP A 207 13.61 -6.26 13.62
C TRP A 207 14.40 -5.94 12.36
N VAL A 208 15.22 -4.88 12.39
CA VAL A 208 15.86 -4.34 11.19
C VAL A 208 17.21 -5.01 10.93
N GLY A 209 17.29 -5.73 9.82
CA GLY A 209 18.47 -6.47 9.37
C GLY A 209 18.34 -6.93 7.92
N ASP A 210 19.43 -7.46 7.38
CA ASP A 210 19.56 -7.92 5.97
C ASP A 210 19.10 -6.90 4.92
N LEU A 211 19.51 -5.65 5.12
CA LEU A 211 19.22 -4.58 4.18
C LEU A 211 20.20 -4.61 3.00
N ASP A 212 19.75 -4.25 1.80
CA ASP A 212 20.69 -3.95 0.72
C ASP A 212 21.52 -2.69 1.03
N GLU A 213 22.56 -2.45 0.23
CA GLU A 213 23.50 -1.37 0.48
C GLU A 213 22.82 0.00 0.56
N GLN A 214 21.87 0.29 -0.33
CA GLN A 214 21.22 1.59 -0.38
C GLN A 214 20.23 1.78 0.78
N THR A 215 19.45 0.76 1.09
CA THR A 215 18.52 0.77 2.23
C THR A 215 19.27 0.85 3.55
N ALA A 216 20.41 0.16 3.69
CA ALA A 216 21.27 0.24 4.86
C ALA A 216 21.85 1.66 5.05
N LYS A 217 22.30 2.31 3.98
CA LYS A 217 22.78 3.70 4.02
C LYS A 217 21.68 4.67 4.46
N ALA A 218 20.49 4.56 3.88
CA ALA A 218 19.34 5.36 4.28
C ALA A 218 18.96 5.11 5.75
N TRP A 219 18.91 3.84 6.15
CA TRP A 219 18.57 3.44 7.51
C TRP A 219 19.56 4.02 8.54
N ALA A 220 20.86 3.96 8.28
CA ALA A 220 21.88 4.50 9.16
C ALA A 220 21.74 6.01 9.41
N ILE A 221 21.21 6.76 8.43
CA ILE A 221 20.92 8.19 8.57
C ILE A 221 19.65 8.40 9.41
N VAL A 222 18.55 7.73 9.06
CA VAL A 222 17.24 8.04 9.65
C VAL A 222 17.03 7.47 11.05
N SER A 223 17.72 6.37 11.39
CA SER A 223 17.61 5.71 12.69
C SER A 223 18.48 6.35 13.78
N ARG A 224 19.42 7.22 13.39
CA ARG A 224 20.40 7.79 14.30
C ARG A 224 19.72 8.59 15.42
N GLY A 225 20.00 8.19 16.66
CA GLY A 225 19.55 8.91 17.87
C GLY A 225 18.19 8.47 18.40
N TRP A 226 17.48 7.57 17.70
CA TRP A 226 16.24 6.99 18.21
C TRP A 226 16.54 5.77 19.11
N PRO A 227 15.85 5.62 20.24
CA PRO A 227 16.01 4.45 21.10
C PRO A 227 15.45 3.19 20.42
N GLU A 228 16.06 2.05 20.72
CA GLU A 228 15.46 0.74 20.45
C GLU A 228 14.56 0.34 21.62
N ILE A 229 13.41 -0.26 21.31
CA ILE A 229 12.49 -0.80 22.30
C ILE A 229 12.16 -2.27 22.02
N GLU A 230 11.87 -3.03 23.07
CA GLU A 230 11.30 -4.37 22.89
C GLU A 230 9.90 -4.23 22.27
N PHE A 231 9.65 -5.04 21.26
CA PHE A 231 8.37 -5.12 20.59
C PHE A 231 8.03 -6.59 20.33
N VAL A 232 6.79 -6.85 19.91
CA VAL A 232 6.35 -8.21 19.56
C VAL A 232 7.28 -8.81 18.51
N ASP A 233 7.54 -10.12 18.60
CA ASP A 233 8.34 -10.82 17.60
C ASP A 233 7.77 -10.64 16.19
N ARG A 234 8.63 -10.19 15.28
CA ARG A 234 8.27 -9.86 13.89
C ARG A 234 7.73 -11.07 13.15
N GLU A 235 8.39 -12.22 13.34
CA GLU A 235 8.07 -13.44 12.60
C GLU A 235 6.72 -14.01 13.02
N SER A 236 6.42 -13.99 14.31
CA SER A 236 5.12 -14.37 14.87
C SER A 236 3.97 -13.53 14.28
N LEU A 237 4.15 -12.21 14.19
CA LEU A 237 3.18 -11.31 13.53
C LEU A 237 3.05 -11.60 12.03
N PHE A 238 4.18 -11.83 11.36
CA PHE A 238 4.22 -12.11 9.93
C PHE A 238 3.50 -13.41 9.57
N GLN A 239 3.78 -14.50 10.29
CA GLN A 239 3.18 -15.82 10.02
C GLN A 239 1.69 -15.84 10.37
N CYS A 240 1.30 -15.23 11.50
CA CYS A 240 -0.12 -15.10 11.86
C CYS A 240 -0.93 -14.42 10.74
N GLY A 241 -0.47 -13.25 10.27
CA GLY A 241 -1.13 -12.54 9.16
C GLY A 241 -1.08 -13.31 7.85
N LEU A 242 0.04 -13.99 7.56
CA LEU A 242 0.18 -14.76 6.32
C LEU A 242 -0.80 -15.95 6.26
N THR A 243 -1.00 -16.68 7.36
CA THR A 243 -1.96 -17.80 7.42
C THR A 243 -3.38 -17.31 7.17
N ILE A 244 -3.78 -16.21 7.81
CA ILE A 244 -5.10 -15.59 7.62
C ILE A 244 -5.30 -15.18 6.16
N LEU A 245 -4.35 -14.43 5.60
CA LEU A 245 -4.39 -13.96 4.21
C LEU A 245 -4.52 -15.13 3.22
N LEU A 246 -3.69 -16.17 3.38
CA LEU A 246 -3.68 -17.31 2.47
C LEU A 246 -5.04 -18.01 2.41
N VAL A 247 -5.65 -18.24 3.56
CA VAL A 247 -6.94 -18.96 3.65
C VAL A 247 -8.09 -18.09 3.14
N GLU A 248 -8.15 -16.81 3.51
CA GLU A 248 -9.22 -15.92 3.06
C GLU A 248 -9.18 -15.69 1.55
N ALA A 249 -7.99 -15.40 0.99
CA ALA A 249 -7.80 -15.23 -0.44
C ALA A 249 -8.19 -16.51 -1.20
N ALA A 250 -7.73 -17.67 -0.73
CA ALA A 250 -8.09 -18.95 -1.33
C ALA A 250 -9.59 -19.23 -1.26
N THR A 251 -10.25 -18.82 -0.17
CA THR A 251 -11.70 -18.96 -0.01
C THR A 251 -12.46 -18.13 -1.03
N PHE A 252 -12.08 -16.87 -1.24
CA PHE A 252 -12.69 -16.00 -2.26
C PHE A 252 -12.51 -16.57 -3.67
N HIS A 253 -11.32 -17.06 -3.99
CA HIS A 253 -10.98 -17.56 -5.33
C HIS A 253 -11.32 -19.04 -5.58
N ARG A 254 -11.77 -19.79 -4.56
CA ARG A 254 -11.89 -21.27 -4.58
C ARG A 254 -12.59 -21.80 -5.83
N ARG A 255 -13.70 -21.19 -6.21
CA ARG A 255 -14.51 -21.62 -7.35
C ARG A 255 -13.73 -21.46 -8.67
N TRP A 256 -13.24 -20.26 -8.96
CA TRP A 256 -12.53 -19.97 -10.20
C TRP A 256 -11.19 -20.73 -10.30
N ALA A 257 -10.51 -20.95 -9.19
CA ALA A 257 -9.28 -21.76 -9.17
C ALA A 257 -9.53 -23.24 -9.53
N ALA A 258 -10.77 -23.73 -9.37
CA ALA A 258 -11.17 -25.07 -9.80
C ALA A 258 -11.73 -25.08 -11.24
N GLU A 259 -12.51 -24.07 -11.61
CA GLU A 259 -13.21 -24.02 -12.91
C GLU A 259 -12.33 -23.52 -14.06
N VAL A 260 -11.49 -22.50 -13.82
CA VAL A 260 -10.70 -21.79 -14.83
C VAL A 260 -9.29 -21.42 -14.32
N PRO A 261 -8.51 -22.39 -13.79
CA PRO A 261 -7.17 -22.11 -13.24
C PRO A 261 -6.21 -21.47 -14.24
N GLU A 262 -6.38 -21.74 -15.54
CA GLU A 262 -5.57 -21.19 -16.63
C GLU A 262 -5.72 -19.68 -16.85
N LYS A 263 -6.75 -19.06 -16.24
CA LYS A 263 -6.96 -17.61 -16.30
C LYS A 263 -6.17 -16.80 -15.27
N TYR A 264 -5.53 -17.46 -14.30
CA TYR A 264 -4.70 -16.80 -13.30
C TYR A 264 -3.24 -16.67 -13.77
N GLY A 265 -2.56 -15.64 -13.28
CA GLY A 265 -1.11 -15.61 -13.23
C GLY A 265 -0.56 -16.82 -12.44
N PRO A 266 0.59 -17.39 -12.86
CA PRO A 266 1.12 -18.60 -12.23
C PRO A 266 1.47 -18.40 -10.75
N ASP A 267 1.92 -17.21 -10.36
CA ASP A 267 2.25 -16.85 -8.99
C ASP A 267 0.99 -16.71 -8.11
N VAL A 268 -0.04 -16.02 -8.59
CA VAL A 268 -1.33 -15.88 -7.90
C VAL A 268 -1.99 -17.24 -7.72
N LEU A 269 -2.03 -18.08 -8.77
CA LEU A 269 -2.58 -19.43 -8.68
C LEU A 269 -1.82 -20.30 -7.66
N ALA A 270 -0.48 -20.19 -7.61
CA ALA A 270 0.33 -20.92 -6.63
C ALA A 270 -0.03 -20.52 -5.20
N HIS A 271 -0.27 -19.24 -4.94
CA HIS A 271 -0.70 -18.76 -3.63
C HIS A 271 -2.11 -19.21 -3.26
N ILE A 272 -3.06 -19.19 -4.21
CA ILE A 272 -4.41 -19.71 -3.98
C ILE A 272 -4.36 -21.22 -3.65
N LYS A 273 -3.60 -22.01 -4.42
CA LYS A 273 -3.42 -23.45 -4.15
C LYS A 273 -2.79 -23.70 -2.78
N ARG A 274 -1.81 -22.90 -2.38
CA ARG A 274 -1.23 -22.97 -1.03
C ARG A 274 -2.29 -22.73 0.05
N GLY A 275 -3.11 -21.69 -0.11
CA GLY A 275 -4.18 -21.38 0.84
C GLY A 275 -5.26 -22.45 0.94
N LEU A 276 -5.64 -23.07 -0.19
CA LEU A 276 -6.58 -24.21 -0.21
C LEU A 276 -6.05 -25.44 0.54
N GLY A 277 -4.74 -25.57 0.69
CA GLY A 277 -4.09 -26.67 1.40
C GLY A 277 -3.93 -26.45 2.91
N ILE A 278 -4.25 -25.27 3.44
CA ILE A 278 -4.12 -24.97 4.88
C ILE A 278 -5.34 -25.54 5.62
N PRO A 279 -5.13 -26.37 6.67
CA PRO A 279 -6.20 -26.83 7.53
C PRO A 279 -6.99 -25.68 8.15
N GLY A 280 -8.32 -25.81 8.20
CA GLY A 280 -9.18 -24.79 8.82
C GLY A 280 -8.85 -24.54 10.31
N VAL A 281 -8.29 -25.52 11.01
CA VAL A 281 -7.82 -25.37 12.40
C VAL A 281 -6.67 -24.38 12.51
N ASP A 282 -5.73 -24.36 11.56
CA ASP A 282 -4.60 -23.42 11.56
C ASP A 282 -5.09 -21.98 11.35
N PHE A 283 -6.15 -21.80 10.55
CA PHE A 283 -6.83 -20.50 10.41
C PHE A 283 -7.47 -20.06 11.72
N VAL A 284 -8.19 -20.95 12.42
CA VAL A 284 -8.81 -20.65 13.71
C VAL A 284 -7.74 -20.29 14.76
N ASP A 285 -6.63 -21.03 14.79
CA ASP A 285 -5.51 -20.73 15.68
C ASP A 285 -4.87 -19.38 15.37
N ALA A 286 -4.62 -19.08 14.09
CA ALA A 286 -4.10 -17.78 13.66
C ALA A 286 -5.05 -16.63 14.02
N ALA A 287 -6.36 -16.79 13.79
CA ALA A 287 -7.36 -15.79 14.12
C ALA A 287 -7.43 -15.52 15.63
N ARG A 288 -7.35 -16.57 16.46
CA ARG A 288 -7.28 -16.42 17.92
C ARG A 288 -5.99 -15.75 18.37
N GLN A 289 -4.86 -16.16 17.80
CA GLN A 289 -3.55 -15.61 18.16
C GLN A 289 -3.40 -14.14 17.78
N ARG A 290 -4.05 -13.72 16.68
CA ARG A 290 -4.03 -12.33 16.22
C ARG A 290 -4.45 -11.34 17.30
N SER A 291 -5.55 -11.61 18.02
CA SER A 291 -6.03 -10.71 19.07
C SER A 291 -5.01 -10.54 20.21
N ILE A 292 -4.31 -11.62 20.58
CA ILE A 292 -3.27 -11.59 21.62
C ILE A 292 -2.06 -10.75 21.13
N LEU A 293 -1.63 -10.98 19.89
CA LEU A 293 -0.54 -10.24 19.28
C LEU A 293 -0.88 -8.74 19.13
N GLN A 294 -2.13 -8.41 18.82
CA GLN A 294 -2.63 -7.04 18.76
C GLN A 294 -2.53 -6.34 20.11
N GLU A 295 -3.00 -6.98 21.18
CA GLU A 295 -2.93 -6.44 22.53
C GLU A 295 -1.48 -6.19 22.96
N HIS A 296 -0.57 -7.15 22.71
CA HIS A 296 0.85 -6.99 23.02
C HIS A 296 1.51 -5.87 22.21
N ALA A 297 1.17 -5.74 20.92
CA ALA A 297 1.68 -4.67 20.07
C ALA A 297 1.24 -3.29 20.55
N MET A 298 -0.02 -3.15 20.98
CA MET A 298 -0.51 -1.88 21.54
C MET A 298 0.18 -1.53 22.86
N ARG A 299 0.33 -2.50 23.77
CA ARG A 299 1.04 -2.31 25.05
C ARG A 299 2.49 -1.89 24.87
N ALA A 300 3.20 -2.53 23.94
CA ALA A 300 4.60 -2.20 23.67
C ALA A 300 4.79 -0.78 23.11
N MET A 301 3.73 -0.10 22.70
CA MET A 301 3.77 1.29 22.22
C MET A 301 3.30 2.33 23.24
N GLU A 302 2.88 1.96 24.45
CA GLU A 302 2.29 2.91 25.43
C GLU A 302 3.15 4.16 25.69
N GLU A 303 4.47 4.01 25.69
CA GLU A 303 5.43 5.09 25.97
C GLU A 303 5.99 5.80 24.74
N ILE A 304 5.50 5.46 23.54
CA ILE A 304 5.96 6.04 22.27
C ILE A 304 4.77 6.46 21.40
N ASP A 305 5.02 7.40 20.49
CA ASP A 305 3.99 7.88 19.57
C ASP A 305 3.99 7.06 18.27
N ALA A 306 5.17 6.61 17.81
CA ALA A 306 5.29 5.72 16.66
C ALA A 306 6.62 4.94 16.63
N LEU A 307 6.58 3.77 15.99
CA LEU A 307 7.74 3.02 15.56
C LEU A 307 8.29 3.56 14.23
N LEU A 308 9.61 3.55 14.09
CA LEU A 308 10.35 3.90 12.89
C LEU A 308 11.10 2.66 12.37
N LEU A 309 10.96 2.37 11.07
CA LEU A 309 11.64 1.25 10.41
C LEU A 309 11.62 1.40 8.88
N PRO A 310 12.50 0.73 8.10
CA PRO A 310 12.37 0.70 6.65
C PRO A 310 11.02 0.13 6.20
N ALA A 311 10.50 0.58 5.06
CA ALA A 311 9.33 -0.01 4.44
C ALA A 311 9.66 -1.32 3.73
N THR A 312 10.82 -1.40 3.09
CA THR A 312 11.35 -2.58 2.39
C THR A 312 12.80 -2.78 2.80
N ALA A 313 13.30 -4.02 2.71
CA ALA A 313 14.72 -4.32 2.97
C ALA A 313 15.63 -4.02 1.78
N ILE A 314 15.03 -3.90 0.59
CA ILE A 314 15.72 -3.64 -0.67
C ILE A 314 15.04 -2.50 -1.42
N VAL A 315 15.81 -1.79 -2.25
CA VAL A 315 15.27 -0.87 -3.26
C VAL A 315 14.60 -1.64 -4.39
N ALA A 316 13.98 -0.92 -5.34
CA ALA A 316 13.20 -1.53 -6.41
C ALA A 316 14.02 -2.58 -7.19
N PRO A 317 13.69 -3.88 -7.12
CA PRO A 317 14.42 -4.90 -7.89
C PRO A 317 14.11 -4.81 -9.40
N PRO A 318 14.91 -5.45 -10.26
CA PRO A 318 14.62 -5.56 -11.70
C PRO A 318 13.23 -6.14 -11.97
N VAL A 319 12.61 -5.74 -13.09
CA VAL A 319 11.25 -6.18 -13.47
C VAL A 319 11.12 -7.69 -13.67
N GLU A 320 12.21 -8.36 -14.05
CA GLU A 320 12.30 -9.81 -14.24
C GLU A 320 12.54 -10.59 -12.93
N ALA A 321 12.64 -9.90 -11.80
CA ALA A 321 12.84 -10.57 -10.52
C ALA A 321 11.64 -11.47 -10.19
N GLY A 322 11.94 -12.69 -9.73
CA GLY A 322 10.93 -13.69 -9.40
C GLY A 322 10.35 -13.48 -8.00
N ASN A 323 9.70 -14.53 -7.48
CA ASN A 323 9.03 -14.47 -6.19
C ASN A 323 10.00 -14.35 -4.99
N GLU A 324 11.30 -14.54 -5.18
CA GLU A 324 12.34 -14.38 -4.16
C GLU A 324 12.38 -12.97 -3.56
N VAL A 325 11.95 -11.94 -4.30
CA VAL A 325 11.90 -10.56 -3.78
C VAL A 325 10.72 -10.33 -2.85
N ARG A 326 9.77 -11.27 -2.75
CA ARG A 326 8.56 -11.09 -1.93
C ARG A 326 8.89 -10.92 -0.44
N GLU A 327 9.80 -11.72 0.07
CA GLU A 327 10.20 -11.68 1.48
C GLU A 327 10.86 -10.33 1.83
N PRO A 328 11.94 -9.88 1.17
CA PRO A 328 12.59 -8.61 1.51
C PRO A 328 11.70 -7.38 1.26
N LEU A 329 10.73 -7.44 0.33
CA LEU A 329 9.77 -6.34 0.12
C LEU A 329 8.64 -6.32 1.16
N ALA A 330 8.21 -7.45 1.72
CA ALA A 330 7.04 -7.50 2.62
C ALA A 330 7.38 -7.69 4.10
N ARG A 331 8.64 -8.01 4.45
CA ARG A 331 9.03 -8.43 5.80
C ARG A 331 8.75 -7.42 6.90
N PHE A 332 8.77 -6.13 6.59
CA PHE A 332 8.53 -5.04 7.56
C PHE A 332 7.11 -4.47 7.48
N THR A 333 6.33 -4.81 6.46
CA THR A 333 5.01 -4.21 6.25
C THR A 333 3.89 -5.08 6.79
N ARG A 334 3.92 -6.40 6.53
CA ARG A 334 2.87 -7.34 6.92
C ARG A 334 2.55 -7.38 8.42
N PRO A 335 3.52 -7.28 9.35
CA PRO A 335 3.22 -7.27 10.78
C PRO A 335 2.15 -6.23 11.18
N PHE A 336 2.14 -5.05 10.56
CA PHE A 336 1.18 -4.00 10.86
C PHE A 336 -0.21 -4.18 10.23
N ASN A 337 -0.37 -5.10 9.26
CA ASN A 337 -1.69 -5.57 8.83
C ASN A 337 -2.26 -6.56 9.85
N THR A 338 -1.41 -7.43 10.39
CA THR A 338 -1.77 -8.36 11.47
C THR A 338 -2.26 -7.58 12.69
N THR A 339 -1.52 -6.54 13.11
CA THR A 339 -1.94 -5.73 14.26
C THR A 339 -3.07 -4.74 13.92
N GLY A 340 -3.17 -4.29 12.67
CA GLY A 340 -4.16 -3.31 12.23
C GLY A 340 -3.78 -1.86 12.51
N GLN A 341 -2.56 -1.61 13.00
CA GLN A 341 -2.06 -0.26 13.31
C GLN A 341 -1.93 0.63 12.07
N PRO A 342 -2.17 1.95 12.17
CA PRO A 342 -1.93 2.89 11.08
C PRO A 342 -0.45 3.09 10.80
N VAL A 343 -0.08 3.14 9.51
CA VAL A 343 1.31 3.29 9.07
C VAL A 343 1.41 4.27 7.91
N ALA A 344 2.22 5.32 8.09
CA ALA A 344 2.63 6.21 7.01
C ALA A 344 3.99 5.77 6.45
N VAL A 345 4.21 6.02 5.16
CA VAL A 345 5.50 5.88 4.49
C VAL A 345 5.85 7.20 3.83
N LEU A 346 7.12 7.60 3.96
CA LEU A 346 7.70 8.76 3.31
C LEU A 346 9.11 8.45 2.80
N PRO A 347 9.57 9.11 1.72
CA PRO A 347 10.90 8.88 1.16
C PRO A 347 12.00 9.36 2.11
N ALA A 348 13.03 8.54 2.33
CA ALA A 348 14.25 8.94 3.02
C ALA A 348 15.01 10.02 2.24
N PRO A 349 15.74 10.92 2.91
CA PRO A 349 16.51 11.99 2.28
C PRO A 349 17.85 11.46 1.76
N VAL A 350 17.81 10.55 0.78
CA VAL A 350 18.99 9.95 0.16
C VAL A 350 18.98 10.08 -1.35
N GLU A 351 20.17 10.09 -1.95
CA GLU A 351 20.36 10.01 -3.40
C GLU A 351 20.22 8.57 -3.91
N GLY A 352 19.96 8.42 -5.21
CA GLY A 352 19.79 7.13 -5.89
C GLY A 352 18.33 6.68 -5.98
N LEU A 353 18.10 5.37 -6.03
CA LEU A 353 16.73 4.82 -6.00
C LEU A 353 16.02 5.17 -4.69
N PRO A 354 14.70 5.41 -4.70
CA PRO A 354 13.98 5.72 -3.48
C PRO A 354 14.07 4.61 -2.42
N VAL A 355 14.20 5.04 -1.16
CA VAL A 355 14.02 4.20 0.03
C VAL A 355 12.89 4.80 0.87
N GLY A 356 11.87 4.02 1.18
CA GLY A 356 10.78 4.46 2.05
C GLY A 356 11.00 4.07 3.50
N ILE A 357 10.62 4.96 4.41
CA ILE A 357 10.63 4.71 5.86
C ILE A 357 9.19 4.69 6.36
N GLN A 358 8.86 3.70 7.19
CA GLN A 358 7.58 3.57 7.86
C GLN A 358 7.59 4.33 9.20
N VAL A 359 6.51 5.05 9.44
CA VAL A 359 6.10 5.56 10.75
C VAL A 359 4.83 4.80 11.13
N ALA A 360 4.91 3.86 12.06
CA ALA A 360 3.79 3.04 12.51
C ALA A 360 3.35 3.50 13.89
N GLY A 361 2.17 4.11 13.99
CA GLY A 361 1.64 4.70 15.22
C GLY A 361 0.38 3.99 15.73
N GLN A 362 -0.21 4.53 16.80
CA GLN A 362 -1.40 3.95 17.43
C GLN A 362 -2.72 4.49 16.85
N THR A 363 -2.74 5.73 16.38
CA THR A 363 -3.94 6.40 15.86
C THR A 363 -3.67 7.01 14.48
N ASN A 364 -4.69 7.14 13.65
CA ASN A 364 -4.53 7.67 12.29
C ASN A 364 -3.92 9.08 12.31
N ALA A 365 -4.47 9.97 13.13
CA ALA A 365 -3.99 11.34 13.27
C ALA A 365 -2.58 11.40 13.88
N GLY A 366 -2.29 10.63 14.93
CA GLY A 366 -0.97 10.58 15.55
C GLY A 366 0.12 10.12 14.57
N THR A 367 -0.15 9.06 13.81
CA THR A 367 0.77 8.55 12.77
C THR A 367 1.05 9.60 11.70
N LEU A 368 0.02 10.25 11.16
CA LEU A 368 0.18 11.27 10.13
C LEU A 368 0.94 12.51 10.65
N ARG A 369 0.69 12.94 11.90
CA ARG A 369 1.41 14.05 12.53
C ARG A 369 2.89 13.71 12.76
N ALA A 370 3.18 12.49 13.26
CA ALA A 370 4.55 12.04 13.44
C ALA A 370 5.31 11.96 12.11
N ALA A 371 4.67 11.44 11.05
CA ALA A 371 5.25 11.40 9.71
C ALA A 371 5.45 12.81 9.11
N ALA A 372 4.51 13.74 9.33
CA ALA A 372 4.62 15.11 8.86
C ALA A 372 5.77 15.86 9.56
N TRP A 373 5.94 15.64 10.87
CA TRP A 373 7.07 16.19 11.61
C TRP A 373 8.39 15.66 11.03
N LEU A 374 8.48 14.35 10.81
CA LEU A 374 9.69 13.72 10.27
C LEU A 374 10.01 14.20 8.85
N GLU A 375 9.01 14.34 7.99
CA GLU A 375 9.16 14.90 6.64
C GLU A 375 9.69 16.33 6.68
N ARG A 376 9.22 17.15 7.63
CA ARG A 376 9.73 18.52 7.84
C ARG A 376 11.20 18.54 8.25
N GLU A 377 11.59 17.70 9.21
CA GLU A 377 12.99 17.61 9.66
C GLU A 377 13.91 17.17 8.51
N TRP A 378 13.49 16.20 7.70
CA TRP A 378 14.32 15.70 6.60
C TRP A 378 14.47 16.65 5.43
N ARG A 379 13.49 17.54 5.20
CA ARG A 379 13.63 18.62 4.22
C ARG A 379 14.76 19.59 4.60
N SER A 380 15.07 19.71 5.89
CA SER A 380 16.18 20.55 6.37
C SER A 380 17.56 19.95 6.05
N PHE A 381 17.68 18.62 5.89
CA PHE A 381 18.94 17.96 5.48
C PHE A 381 19.33 18.20 4.02
N LYS A 382 18.40 18.70 3.20
CA LYS A 382 18.63 19.01 1.78
C LYS A 382 19.07 20.46 1.53
N GLN A 383 19.15 21.29 2.59
CA GLN A 383 19.76 22.63 2.57
C GLN A 383 21.18 22.54 3.13
#